data_AF-A0A9P5PK71-F1
#
_entry.id   AF-A0A9P5PK71-F1
#
_cell.length_a   1.000
_cell.length_b   1.000
_cell.length_c   1.000
_cell.angle_alpha   90.00
_cell.angle_beta   90.00
_cell.angle_gamma   90.00
#
_symmetry.space_group_name_H-M   'P 1'
#
loop_
_entity.id
_entity.type
_entity.pdbx_description
1 polymer ?
#
loop_
_entity_poly.entity_id
_entity_poly.type
_entity_poly.pdbx_seq_one_letter_code
_entity_poly.pdbx_strand_id
1 'polypeptide(L)' 'PEVIPMDHLFDLDVDDSIWQDVGLDETNDAAELPLWLCNERVRSGIWAVVVRDGCNEEIQRVLLEQRALHEWFEEEWKVV' A
#
# COMPACT_ATOMS: atom_id res chain seq x y z
N PRO A 1 -4.68 19.38 12.11
CA PRO A 1 -3.90 18.11 12.20
C PRO A 1 -2.78 18.26 13.22
N GLU A 2 -2.80 17.44 14.28
CA GLU A 2 -1.70 17.37 15.24
C GLU A 2 -0.48 16.68 14.62
N VAL A 3 0.71 17.05 15.11
CA VAL A 3 1.98 16.48 14.66
C VAL A 3 2.10 15.07 15.22
N ILE A 4 2.37 14.10 14.35
CA ILE A 4 2.53 12.70 14.75
C ILE A 4 3.86 12.55 15.51
N PRO A 5 3.86 12.04 16.75
CA PRO A 5 5.08 11.79 17.51
C PRO A 5 5.82 10.59 16.92
N MET A 6 6.96 10.84 16.26
CA MET A 6 7.71 9.80 15.55
C MET A 6 8.50 8.88 16.50
N ASP A 7 8.85 9.37 17.69
CA ASP A 7 9.69 8.65 18.64
C ASP A 7 9.00 7.43 19.26
N HIS A 8 7.67 7.40 19.21
CA HIS A 8 6.82 6.35 19.78
C HIS A 8 5.77 5.83 18.79
N LEU A 9 6.00 6.00 17.49
CA LEU A 9 5.03 5.61 16.45
C LEU A 9 4.65 4.12 16.52
N PHE A 10 5.57 3.26 16.95
CA PHE A 10 5.33 1.82 17.04
C PHE A 10 4.78 1.38 18.41
N ASP A 11 4.68 2.31 19.37
CA ASP A 11 4.08 2.08 20.69
C ASP A 11 2.60 2.51 20.72
N LEU A 12 2.05 2.92 19.58
CA LEU A 12 0.70 3.45 19.45
C LEU A 12 -0.37 2.38 19.71
N ASP A 13 -1.30 2.66 20.62
CA ASP A 13 -2.49 1.86 20.93
C ASP A 13 -3.71 2.38 20.14
N VAL A 14 -4.77 1.58 20.06
CA VAL A 14 -6.03 1.89 19.35
C VAL A 14 -6.74 3.10 19.96
N ASP A 15 -6.50 3.37 21.25
CA ASP A 15 -7.06 4.53 21.97
C ASP A 15 -6.25 5.83 21.76
N ASP A 16 -5.13 5.81 21.03
CA ASP A 16 -4.31 7.00 20.81
C ASP A 16 -4.93 7.98 19.82
N SER A 17 -4.81 9.28 20.11
CA SER A 17 -5.44 10.39 19.36
C SER A 17 -4.98 10.54 17.90
N ILE A 18 -3.98 9.78 17.48
CA ILE A 18 -3.56 9.69 16.07
C ILE A 18 -4.59 8.97 15.20
N TRP A 19 -5.40 8.08 15.80
CA TRP A 19 -6.59 7.52 15.18
C TRP A 19 -7.68 8.59 15.19
N GLN A 20 -7.55 9.53 14.25
CA GLN A 20 -8.54 10.57 14.08
C GLN A 20 -9.83 9.93 13.55
N ASP A 21 -10.85 9.86 14.39
CA ASP A 21 -12.25 9.49 14.08
C ASP A 21 -12.95 10.48 13.11
N VAL A 22 -12.17 11.22 12.32
CA VAL A 22 -12.65 12.24 11.39
C VAL A 22 -13.60 11.59 10.39
N GLY A 23 -14.88 11.98 10.44
CA GLY A 23 -15.94 11.43 9.61
C GLY A 23 -16.73 10.26 10.19
N LEU A 24 -16.54 9.93 11.48
CA LEU A 24 -17.36 8.96 12.22
C LEU A 24 -18.51 9.60 13.00
N ASP A 25 -18.63 10.93 13.04
CA ASP A 25 -19.81 11.57 13.60
C ASP A 25 -20.98 11.54 12.60
N GLU A 26 -22.19 11.21 13.08
CA GLU A 26 -23.41 11.15 12.25
C GLU A 26 -23.94 12.56 11.87
N THR A 27 -23.29 13.62 12.35
CA THR A 27 -23.74 15.01 12.22
C THR A 27 -23.07 15.79 11.10
N ASN A 28 -21.95 15.30 10.58
CA ASN A 28 -21.21 15.93 9.51
C ASN A 28 -21.82 15.49 8.19
N ASP A 29 -22.49 16.43 7.51
CA ASP A 29 -23.08 16.19 6.20
C ASP A 29 -22.05 15.47 5.31
N ALA A 30 -22.41 14.29 4.81
CA ALA A 30 -21.53 13.43 4.00
C ALA A 30 -20.89 14.13 2.77
N ALA A 31 -21.35 15.35 2.46
CA ALA A 31 -20.80 16.26 1.46
C ALA A 31 -19.42 16.84 1.79
N GLU A 32 -18.99 16.89 3.06
CA GLU A 32 -17.68 17.45 3.45
C GLU A 32 -16.55 16.41 3.59
N LEU A 33 -16.88 15.12 3.65
CA LEU A 33 -15.88 14.07 3.85
C LEU A 33 -15.13 13.74 2.54
N PRO A 34 -13.81 13.48 2.59
CA PRO A 34 -13.06 13.04 1.43
C PRO A 34 -13.66 11.77 0.83
N LEU A 35 -13.78 11.71 -0.50
CA LEU A 35 -14.41 10.57 -1.17
C LEU A 35 -13.69 9.24 -0.91
N TRP A 36 -12.38 9.25 -0.70
CA TRP A 36 -11.64 8.03 -0.35
C TRP A 36 -12.05 7.48 1.03
N LEU A 37 -12.69 8.27 1.88
CA LEU A 37 -13.17 7.86 3.19
C LEU A 37 -14.64 7.40 3.11
N CYS A 38 -15.50 8.20 2.47
CA CYS A 38 -16.96 8.01 2.51
C CYS A 38 -17.55 7.30 1.28
N ASN A 39 -16.80 7.12 0.19
CA ASN A 39 -17.30 6.52 -1.05
C ASN A 39 -16.64 5.17 -1.34
N GLU A 40 -17.43 4.11 -1.20
CA GLU A 40 -16.98 2.73 -1.42
C GLU A 40 -16.44 2.48 -2.84
N ARG A 41 -17.03 3.11 -3.86
CA ARG A 41 -16.54 2.97 -5.24
C ARG A 41 -15.17 3.61 -5.42
N VAL A 42 -14.93 4.75 -4.76
CA VAL A 42 -13.62 5.42 -4.80
C VAL A 42 -12.57 4.58 -4.08
N ARG A 43 -12.89 4.04 -2.90
CA ARG A 43 -12.02 3.11 -2.17
C ARG A 43 -11.65 1.87 -2.98
N SER A 44 -12.66 1.20 -3.51
CA SER A 44 -12.49 0.04 -4.38
C SER A 44 -11.66 0.37 -5.62
N GLY A 45 -11.86 1.55 -6.21
CA GLY A 45 -11.07 2.02 -7.36
C GLY A 45 -9.61 2.27 -7.03
N ILE A 46 -9.31 2.92 -5.89
CA ILE A 46 -7.94 3.13 -5.41
C ILE A 46 -7.25 1.78 -5.20
N TRP A 47 -7.92 0.85 -4.50
CA TRP A 47 -7.37 -0.48 -4.26
C TRP A 47 -7.09 -1.22 -5.56
N ALA A 48 -8.01 -1.18 -6.53
CA ALA A 48 -7.83 -1.82 -7.83
C ALA A 48 -6.61 -1.28 -8.60
N VAL A 49 -6.37 0.04 -8.55
CA VAL A 49 -5.19 0.66 -9.16
C VAL A 49 -3.90 0.19 -8.48
N VAL A 50 -3.86 0.22 -7.14
CA VAL A 50 -2.69 -0.23 -6.37
C VAL A 50 -2.36 -1.69 -6.66
N VAL A 51 -3.37 -2.56 -6.65
CA VAL A 51 -3.17 -3.99 -6.93
C VAL A 51 -2.68 -4.21 -8.36
N ARG A 52 -3.30 -3.55 -9.34
CA ARG A 52 -2.86 -3.65 -10.74
C ARG A 52 -1.39 -3.25 -10.90
N ASP A 53 -1.01 -2.12 -10.32
CA ASP A 53 0.34 -1.59 -10.47
C ASP A 53 1.37 -2.45 -9.73
N GLY A 54 1.02 -2.96 -8.54
CA GLY A 54 1.84 -3.95 -7.82
C GLY A 54 2.00 -5.26 -8.58
N CYS A 55 0.94 -5.78 -9.22
CA CYS A 55 1.06 -6.96 -10.08
C CYS A 55 1.98 -6.71 -11.29
N ASN A 56 1.92 -5.53 -11.89
CA ASN A 56 2.80 -5.19 -13.02
C ASN A 56 4.27 -5.14 -12.58
N GLU A 57 4.55 -4.52 -11.44
CA GLU A 57 5.89 -4.47 -10.85
C GLU A 57 6.42 -5.88 -10.55
N GLU A 58 5.59 -6.73 -9.92
CA GLU A 58 5.95 -8.10 -9.60
C GLU A 58 6.29 -8.91 -10.86
N ILE A 59 5.51 -8.77 -11.93
CA ILE A 59 5.80 -9.43 -13.22
C ILE A 59 7.18 -8.99 -13.74
N GLN A 60 7.49 -7.70 -13.70
CA GLN A 60 8.81 -7.22 -14.16
C GLN A 60 9.94 -7.79 -13.29
N ARG A 61 9.77 -7.85 -11.97
CA ARG A 61 10.76 -8.43 -11.06
C ARG A 61 11.00 -9.91 -11.37
N VAL A 62 9.93 -10.70 -11.50
CA VAL A 62 10.02 -12.15 -11.79
C VAL A 62 10.72 -12.40 -13.13
N LEU A 63 10.46 -11.60 -14.16
CA LEU A 63 11.14 -11.73 -15.45
C LEU A 63 12.64 -11.43 -15.37
N LEU A 64 13.03 -10.45 -14.56
CA LEU A 64 14.44 -10.14 -14.31
C LEU A 64 15.13 -11.25 -13.53
N GLU A 65 14.50 -11.76 -12.47
CA GLU A 65 15.01 -12.88 -11.68
C GLU A 65 15.16 -14.15 -12.52
N GLN A 66 14.17 -14.47 -13.35
CA GLN A 66 14.24 -15.59 -14.28
C GLN A 66 15.46 -15.47 -15.21
N ARG A 67 15.66 -14.29 -15.81
CA ARG A 67 16.79 -14.05 -16.70
C ARG A 67 18.12 -14.24 -15.97
N ALA A 68 18.26 -13.63 -14.79
CA ALA A 68 19.47 -13.74 -14.00
C ALA A 68 19.77 -15.21 -13.62
N LEU A 69 18.76 -15.98 -13.25
CA LEU A 69 18.91 -17.41 -12.96
C LEU A 69 19.34 -18.22 -14.17
N HIS A 70 18.76 -17.94 -15.34
CA HIS A 70 19.16 -18.61 -16.59
C HIS A 70 20.60 -18.28 -16.99
N GLU A 71 20.98 -17.01 -16.93
CA GLU A 71 22.35 -16.55 -17.23
C GLU A 71 23.35 -17.21 -16.28
N TRP A 72 23.07 -17.19 -14.97
CA TRP A 72 23.91 -17.86 -13.97
C TRP A 72 24.03 -19.37 -14.23
N PHE A 73 22.93 -20.06 -14.49
CA PHE A 73 22.95 -21.50 -14.75
C PHE A 73 23.76 -21.86 -16.00
N GLU A 74 23.64 -21.07 -17.07
CA GLU A 74 24.43 -21.29 -18.28
C GLU A 74 25.94 -21.12 -18.05
N GLU A 75 26.34 -20.16 -17.22
CA GLU A 75 27.73 -19.96 -16.85
C GLU A 75 28.27 -21.16 -16.08
N GLU A 76 27.54 -21.62 -15.05
CA GLU A 76 27.90 -22.81 -14.28
C GLU A 76 27.97 -24.07 -15.14
N TRP A 77 27.01 -24.25 -16.06
CA TRP A 77 26.97 -25.42 -16.95
C TRP A 77 28.17 -25.48 -17.90
N LYS A 78 28.69 -24.33 -18.34
CA LYS A 78 29.86 -24.25 -19.23
C LYS A 78 31.18 -24.59 -18.53
N VAL A 79 31.21 -24.58 -17.19
CA VAL A 79 32.41 -24.89 -16.38
C VAL A 79 32.52 -26.39 -16.08
N VAL A 80 31.44 -27.17 -16.27
CA VAL A 80 31.37 -28.64 -16.10
C VAL A 80 31.76 -29.35 -17.39
#